data_AF-A0A4R6SFE9-F1
#
_entry.id   AF-A0A4R6SFE9-F1
#
_cell.length_a   1.000
_cell.length_b   1.000
_cell.length_c   1.000
_cell.angle_alpha   90.00
_cell.angle_beta   90.00
_cell.angle_gamma   90.00
#
_symmetry.space_group_name_H-M   'P 1'
#
loop_
_entity.id
_entity.type
_entity.pdbx_description
1 polymer ?
#
loop_
_entity_poly.entity_id
_entity_poly.type
_entity_poly.pdbx_seq_one_letter_code
_entity_poly.pdbx_strand_id
1 'polypeptide(L)'
;MSARSLRHYEDEGLIVPGRCANGFRDYCQSTVDRVRLIRALLESGLPVRLIRQALPGSGGKPELDEFLREVREHRDRLAARIAVLDGQRAALDAYLRSAGHPGP
;
A
#
# COMPACT_ATOMS: atom_id res chain seq x y z
N MET A 1 -12.04 10.99 -2.43
CA MET A 1 -10.84 11.29 -1.59
C MET A 1 -11.26 12.25 -0.49
N SER A 2 -10.77 12.09 0.75
CA SER A 2 -11.11 13.01 1.84
C SER A 2 -9.97 14.01 2.09
N ALA A 3 -10.32 15.20 2.61
CA ALA A 3 -9.34 16.20 3.04
C ALA A 3 -8.42 15.70 4.18
N ARG A 4 -8.85 14.66 4.91
CA ARG A 4 -8.05 14.02 5.97
C ARG A 4 -6.92 13.17 5.38
N SER A 5 -7.18 12.42 4.32
CA SER A 5 -6.16 11.64 3.62
C SER A 5 -5.10 12.53 2.98
N LEU A 6 -5.51 13.66 2.40
CA LEU A 6 -4.56 14.64 1.84
C LEU A 6 -3.64 15.22 2.93
N ARG A 7 -4.21 15.68 4.06
CA ARG A 7 -3.41 16.15 5.20
C ARG A 7 -2.44 15.10 5.71
N HIS A 8 -2.91 13.86 5.88
CA HIS A 8 -2.04 12.78 6.31
C HIS A 8 -0.87 12.54 5.34
N TYR A 9 -1.11 12.57 4.02
CA TYR A 9 -0.03 12.44 3.04
C TYR A 9 0.91 13.65 3.02
N GLU A 10 0.43 14.86 3.30
CA GLU A 10 1.30 16.03 3.48
C GLU A 10 2.15 15.91 4.73
N ASP A 11 1.57 15.48 5.86
CA ASP A 11 2.27 15.30 7.14
C ASP A 11 3.37 14.24 7.01
N GLU A 12 3.11 13.18 6.22
CA GLU A 12 4.09 12.14 5.86
C GLU A 12 5.08 12.59 4.78
N GLY A 13 4.99 13.83 4.27
CA GLY A 13 5.87 14.36 3.21
C GLY A 13 5.73 13.63 1.86
N LEU A 14 4.63 12.90 1.66
CA LEU A 14 4.34 12.17 0.43
C LEU A 14 3.85 13.10 -0.68
N ILE A 15 3.19 14.20 -0.33
CA ILE A 15 2.74 15.23 -1.27
C ILE A 15 3.15 16.61 -0.77
N VAL A 16 3.49 17.51 -1.69
CA VAL A 16 3.76 18.92 -1.40
C VAL A 16 2.75 19.73 -2.21
N PRO A 17 1.75 20.36 -1.58
CA PRO A 17 0.79 21.17 -2.29
C PRO A 17 1.48 22.41 -2.87
N GLY A 18 1.06 22.82 -4.06
CA GLY A 18 1.36 24.17 -4.53
C GLY A 18 0.68 25.20 -3.63
N ARG A 19 1.09 26.46 -3.74
CA ARG A 19 0.39 27.58 -3.09
C ARG A 19 -0.21 28.47 -4.16
N CYS A 20 -1.52 28.69 -4.08
CA CYS A 20 -2.18 29.73 -4.86
C CYS A 20 -1.76 31.11 -4.32
N ALA A 21 -1.85 32.14 -5.18
CA ALA A 21 -1.56 33.52 -4.81
C ALA A 21 -2.43 34.06 -3.63
N ASN A 22 -3.57 33.42 -3.37
CA ASN A 22 -4.48 33.72 -2.26
C ASN A 22 -4.18 32.92 -0.97
N GLY A 23 -3.07 32.19 -0.90
CA GLY A 23 -2.63 31.45 0.29
C GLY A 23 -3.26 30.08 0.49
N PHE A 24 -4.22 29.68 -0.35
CA PHE A 24 -4.83 28.34 -0.31
C PHE A 24 -3.89 27.28 -0.94
N ARG A 25 -4.07 26.03 -0.51
CA ARG A 25 -3.35 24.88 -1.07
C ARG A 25 -3.87 24.57 -2.47
N ASP A 26 -2.97 24.56 -3.44
CA ASP A 26 -3.25 24.15 -4.80
C ASP A 26 -2.85 22.69 -4.99
N TYR A 27 -3.85 21.82 -5.15
CA TYR A 27 -3.64 20.43 -5.54
C TYR A 27 -3.81 20.34 -7.05
N CYS A 28 -2.80 20.79 -7.79
CA CYS A 28 -2.78 20.68 -9.24
C CYS A 28 -2.79 19.20 -9.69
N GLN A 29 -3.02 18.97 -10.99
CA GLN A 29 -3.20 17.63 -11.55
C GLN A 29 -2.05 16.66 -11.20
N SER A 30 -0.81 17.15 -11.14
CA SER A 30 0.35 16.35 -10.72
C SER A 30 0.26 15.85 -9.28
N THR A 31 -0.38 16.60 -8.38
CA THR A 31 -0.65 16.15 -7.01
C THR A 31 -1.71 15.07 -6.99
N VAL A 32 -2.75 15.18 -7.82
CA VAL A 32 -3.79 14.15 -7.96
C VAL A 32 -3.17 12.84 -8.45
N ASP A 33 -2.33 12.89 -9.48
CA ASP A 33 -1.67 11.70 -10.03
C ASP A 33 -0.69 11.06 -9.04
N ARG A 34 0.02 11.89 -8.26
CA ARG A 34 0.87 11.42 -7.16
C ARG A 34 0.07 10.70 -6.06
N VAL A 35 -1.10 11.23 -5.69
CA VAL A 35 -1.98 10.57 -4.70
C VAL A 35 -2.54 9.25 -5.24
N ARG A 36 -2.88 9.18 -6.53
CA ARG A 36 -3.29 7.91 -7.18
C ARG A 36 -2.18 6.85 -7.08
N LEU A 37 -0.94 7.23 -7.37
CA LEU A 37 0.21 6.34 -7.24
C LEU A 37 0.42 5.87 -5.78
N ILE A 38 0.36 6.79 -4.81
CA ILE A 38 0.47 6.45 -3.38
C ILE A 38 -0.60 5.43 -2.98
N ARG A 39 -1.85 5.63 -3.43
CA ARG A 39 -2.94 4.70 -3.13
C ARG A 39 -2.73 3.31 -3.73
N ALA A 40 -2.33 3.24 -4.99
CA ALA A 40 -2.03 1.95 -5.63
C ALA A 40 -0.92 1.18 -4.88
N LEU A 41 0.09 1.89 -4.36
CA LEU A 41 1.16 1.29 -3.56
C LEU A 41 0.69 0.91 -2.14
N LEU A 42 -0.18 1.68 -1.51
CA LEU A 42 -0.78 1.31 -0.23
C LEU A 42 -1.68 0.08 -0.36
N GLU A 43 -2.44 0.00 -1.45
CA GLU A 43 -3.32 -1.13 -1.76
C GLU A 43 -2.54 -2.42 -2.04
N SER A 44 -1.27 -2.33 -2.47
CA SER A 44 -0.39 -3.50 -2.59
C SER A 44 0.17 -4.01 -1.25
N GLY A 45 -0.13 -3.31 -0.15
CA GLY A 45 0.33 -3.63 1.20
C GLY A 45 1.66 -2.98 1.59
N LEU A 46 2.30 -2.22 0.68
CA LEU A 46 3.56 -1.57 1.00
C LEU A 46 3.40 -0.55 2.14
N PRO A 47 4.32 -0.53 3.12
CA PRO A 47 4.30 0.44 4.19
C PRO A 47 4.63 1.84 3.66
N VAL A 48 4.01 2.86 4.26
CA VAL A 48 4.21 4.30 3.93
C VAL A 48 5.70 4.67 3.85
N ARG A 49 6.55 4.14 4.75
CA ARG A 49 8.01 4.36 4.73
C ARG A 49 8.64 3.98 3.38
N LEU A 50 8.30 2.81 2.83
CA LEU A 50 8.83 2.36 1.54
C LEU A 50 8.25 3.19 0.39
N ILE A 51 6.98 3.57 0.47
CA ILE A 51 6.36 4.44 -0.52
C ILE A 51 7.08 5.81 -0.58
N ARG A 52 7.42 6.40 0.58
CA ARG A 52 8.20 7.66 0.63
C ARG A 52 9.54 7.52 -0.09
N GLN A 53 10.25 6.41 0.10
CA GLN A 53 11.55 6.15 -0.53
C GLN A 53 11.45 5.90 -2.04
N ALA A 54 10.34 5.34 -2.51
CA ALA A 54 10.10 5.07 -3.93
C ALA A 54 9.74 6.32 -4.74
N LEU A 55 9.15 7.33 -4.10
CA LEU A 55 8.61 8.49 -4.81
C LEU A 55 9.71 9.52 -5.12
N PRO A 56 9.82 9.99 -6.38
CA PRO A 56 10.77 11.04 -6.73
C PRO A 56 10.46 12.35 -5.98
N GLY A 57 11.50 13.05 -5.55
CA GLY A 57 11.39 14.36 -4.89
C GLY A 57 11.02 14.34 -3.40
N SER A 58 10.96 13.17 -2.76
CA SER A 58 10.70 13.02 -1.31
C SER A 58 11.95 13.25 -0.42
N GLY A 59 13.09 13.61 -1.02
CA GLY A 59 14.35 13.91 -0.32
C GLY A 59 15.23 12.71 0.02
N GLY A 60 14.75 11.48 -0.19
CA GLY A 60 15.54 10.26 -0.02
C GLY A 60 15.68 9.52 -1.34
N LYS A 61 16.89 9.46 -1.91
CA LYS A 61 17.24 8.35 -2.80
C LYS A 61 17.78 7.24 -1.88
N PRO A 62 16.98 6.22 -1.52
CA PRO A 62 17.57 5.06 -0.86
C PRO A 62 18.66 4.48 -1.76
N GLU A 63 19.63 3.77 -1.17
CA GLU A 63 20.42 2.83 -1.96
C GLU A 63 19.43 1.86 -2.61
N LEU A 64 19.36 1.89 -3.95
CA LEU A 64 18.33 1.17 -4.72
C LEU A 64 18.26 -0.31 -4.31
N ASP A 65 19.40 -0.91 -3.99
CA ASP A 65 19.52 -2.29 -3.56
C ASP A 65 18.88 -2.56 -2.19
N GLU A 66 19.04 -1.66 -1.23
CA GLU A 66 18.41 -1.76 0.09
C GLU A 66 16.89 -1.63 -0.03
N PHE A 67 16.41 -0.64 -0.79
CA PHE A 67 14.99 -0.45 -1.05
C PHE A 67 14.36 -1.69 -1.70
N LEU A 68 14.99 -2.22 -2.75
CA LEU A 68 14.50 -3.42 -3.43
C LEU A 68 14.56 -4.66 -2.52
N ARG A 69 15.55 -4.75 -1.61
CA ARG A 69 15.61 -5.81 -0.59
C ARG A 69 14.41 -5.74 0.34
N GLU A 70 14.11 -4.57 0.89
CA GLU A 70 12.96 -4.39 1.79
C GLU A 70 11.62 -4.69 1.09
N VAL A 71 11.46 -4.29 -0.17
CA VAL A 71 10.27 -4.62 -0.98
C VAL A 71 10.15 -6.13 -1.17
N ARG A 72 11.25 -6.83 -1.50
CA ARG A 72 11.24 -8.30 -1.64
C ARG A 72 10.86 -8.99 -0.34
N GLU A 73 11.44 -8.58 0.79
CA GLU A 73 11.10 -9.13 2.12
C GLU A 73 9.62 -8.91 2.45
N HIS A 74 9.07 -7.74 2.10
CA HIS A 74 7.65 -7.48 2.29
C HIS A 74 6.77 -8.39 1.42
N ARG A 75 7.13 -8.59 0.15
CA ARG A 75 6.46 -9.53 -0.76
C ARG A 75 6.52 -10.96 -0.22
N ASP A 76 7.66 -11.40 0.29
CA ASP A 76 7.82 -12.75 0.85
C ASP A 76 6.96 -12.96 2.11
N ARG A 77 6.86 -11.96 2.99
CA ARG A 77 5.95 -12.00 4.15
C ARG A 77 4.48 -12.09 3.74
N LEU A 78 4.06 -11.34 2.71
CA LEU A 78 2.71 -11.44 2.17
C LEU A 78 2.44 -12.83 1.58
N ALA A 79 3.38 -13.38 0.80
CA ALA A 79 3.27 -14.72 0.23
C ALA A 79 3.14 -15.80 1.31
N ALA A 80 3.93 -15.72 2.38
CA ALA A 80 3.83 -16.64 3.50
C ALA A 80 2.46 -16.58 4.19
N ARG A 81 1.91 -15.36 4.37
CA ARG A 81 0.57 -15.18 4.95
C ARG A 81 -0.53 -15.73 4.05
N ILE A 82 -0.41 -15.55 2.73
CA ILE A 82 -1.34 -16.14 1.74
C ILE A 82 -1.33 -17.66 1.86
N ALA A 83 -0.16 -18.30 1.90
CA ALA A 83 -0.05 -19.75 2.02
C ALA A 83 -0.73 -20.30 3.29
N VAL A 84 -0.60 -19.61 4.42
CA VAL A 84 -1.30 -19.97 5.67
C VAL A 84 -2.81 -19.87 5.51
N LEU A 85 -3.30 -18.75 4.96
CA LEU A 85 -4.74 -18.53 4.76
C LEU A 85 -5.34 -19.52 3.76
N ASP A 86 -4.62 -19.86 2.69
CA ASP A 86 -5.03 -20.88 1.73
C ASP A 86 -5.11 -22.27 2.38
N GLY A 87 -4.16 -22.62 3.25
CA GLY A 87 -4.22 -23.85 4.04
C GLY A 87 -5.44 -23.91 4.96
N GLN A 88 -5.74 -22.80 5.65
CA GLN A 88 -6.93 -22.69 6.50
C GLN A 88 -8.22 -22.83 5.67
N ARG A 89 -8.29 -22.17 4.51
CA ARG A 89 -9.42 -22.30 3.58
C ARG A 89 -9.62 -23.75 3.13
N ALA A 90 -8.54 -24.42 2.71
CA ALA A 90 -8.58 -25.80 2.27
C ALA A 90 -9.07 -26.77 3.38
N ALA A 91 -8.69 -26.51 4.63
CA ALA A 91 -9.17 -27.28 5.78
C ALA A 91 -10.69 -27.09 6.01
N LEU A 92 -11.18 -25.84 5.93
CA LEU A 92 -12.62 -25.55 6.02
C LEU A 92 -13.40 -26.21 4.85
N ASP A 93 -12.86 -26.16 3.64
CA ASP A 93 -13.48 -26.79 2.46
C ASP A 93 -13.53 -28.33 2.59
N ALA A 94 -12.52 -28.94 3.19
CA ALA A 94 -12.54 -30.37 3.48
C ALA A 94 -13.60 -30.73 4.54
N TYR A 95 -13.67 -29.95 5.62
CA TYR A 95 -14.70 -30.13 6.65
C TYR A 95 -16.10 -30.02 6.07
N LEU A 96 -16.40 -28.97 5.30
CA LEU A 96 -17.71 -28.76 4.68
C LEU A 96 -18.09 -29.90 3.72
N ARG A 97 -17.14 -30.44 2.95
CA ARG A 97 -17.39 -31.61 2.09
C ARG A 97 -17.74 -32.85 2.89
N SER A 98 -17.07 -33.09 4.01
CA SER A 98 -17.38 -34.22 4.90
C SER A 98 -18.72 -34.06 5.62
N ALA A 99 -19.08 -32.84 6.02
CA ALA A 99 -20.34 -32.54 6.69
C ALA A 99 -21.55 -32.57 5.75
N GLY A 100 -21.34 -32.26 4.46
CA GLY A 100 -22.36 -32.30 3.41
C GLY A 100 -22.68 -33.68 2.85
N HIS A 101 -22.07 -34.75 3.37
CA HIS A 101 -22.45 -36.13 3.05
C HIS A 101 -23.36 -36.67 4.17
N PRO A 102 -24.69 -36.52 4.08
CA PRO A 102 -25.57 -37.32 4.92
C PRO A 102 -25.31 -38.79 4.58
N GLY A 103 -24.85 -39.56 5.57
CA GLY A 103 -24.66 -41.01 5.43
C GLY A 103 -25.97 -41.72 5.03
N PRO A 104 -25.86 -42.95 4.50
CA PRO A 104 -26.92 -43.67 3.79
C PRO A 104 -28.19 -43.94 4.61
#